data_AF-A0AB38FT39-F1
#
_entry.id   AF-A0AB38FT39-F1
#
_cell.length_a   1.000
_cell.length_b   1.000
_cell.length_c   1.000
_cell.angle_alpha   90.00
_cell.angle_beta   90.00
_cell.angle_gamma   90.00
#
_symmetry.space_group_name_H-M   'P 1'
#
loop_
_entity.id
_entity.type
_entity.pdbx_description
1 polymer ?
#
loop_
_entity_poly.entity_id
_entity_poly.type
_entity_poly.pdbx_seq_one_letter_code
_entity_poly.pdbx_strand_id
1 'polypeptide(L)'
;MKLVHIVSGVAVAVALSACAGKSTNTQTVEQNPNANAAAAQPAVQQPMVSGSVWIRQKVALPPDAVLTVTLSDASLADAPSRVLSQKAVRTEGKQAPFSFALPYNPADIQPNARILLSAAITQNGKLLFITDTFQSVINHGGTKADLTLVPVQQTAIPVQAPTDAAPVQVP
;
A
#
# COMPACT_ATOMS: atom_id res chain seq x y z
N MET A 1 20.23 -22.73 -56.76
CA MET A 1 21.62 -23.22 -56.63
C MET A 1 22.12 -22.73 -55.28
N LYS A 2 22.20 -23.45 -54.16
CA LYS A 2 22.81 -24.75 -53.77
C LYS A 2 24.32 -24.84 -54.02
N LEU A 3 25.09 -24.87 -52.91
CA LEU A 3 26.39 -25.51 -52.58
C LEU A 3 27.12 -24.62 -51.55
N VAL A 4 27.13 -24.91 -50.24
CA VAL A 4 27.87 -25.97 -49.48
C VAL A 4 29.39 -25.89 -49.68
N HIS A 5 30.14 -25.92 -48.56
CA HIS A 5 31.54 -26.41 -48.31
C HIS A 5 32.34 -25.43 -47.40
N ILE A 6 33.24 -25.78 -46.47
CA ILE A 6 33.62 -26.96 -45.66
C ILE A 6 34.81 -26.45 -44.77
N VAL A 7 34.76 -26.71 -43.45
CA VAL A 7 35.86 -27.14 -42.52
C VAL A 7 37.08 -26.24 -42.18
N SER A 8 37.48 -26.36 -40.90
CA SER A 8 38.78 -26.11 -40.23
C SER A 8 39.13 -24.67 -39.84
N GLY A 9 39.43 -24.28 -38.60
CA GLY A 9 39.64 -25.02 -37.35
C GLY A 9 40.90 -24.51 -36.64
N VAL A 10 40.84 -24.07 -35.38
CA VAL A 10 41.96 -24.11 -34.41
C VAL A 10 41.36 -24.17 -32.99
N ALA A 11 41.83 -25.15 -32.22
CA ALA A 11 41.46 -25.43 -30.84
C ALA A 11 42.26 -24.58 -29.85
N VAL A 12 41.64 -24.19 -28.74
CA VAL A 12 42.36 -23.89 -27.48
C VAL A 12 41.64 -24.59 -26.35
N ALA A 13 42.31 -25.60 -25.80
CA ALA A 13 41.92 -26.31 -24.59
C ALA A 13 42.30 -25.47 -23.36
N VAL A 14 41.40 -25.34 -22.39
CA VAL A 14 41.75 -24.91 -21.02
C VAL A 14 41.14 -25.90 -20.04
N ALA A 15 42.01 -26.40 -19.17
CA ALA A 15 41.83 -27.56 -18.31
C ALA A 15 40.83 -27.36 -17.17
N LEU A 16 40.28 -28.48 -16.71
CA LEU A 16 39.33 -28.62 -15.61
C LEU A 16 39.98 -28.33 -14.25
N SER A 17 39.30 -27.54 -13.41
CA SER A 17 39.42 -27.66 -11.96
C SER A 17 38.18 -28.38 -11.41
N ALA A 18 38.40 -29.61 -10.93
CA ALA A 18 37.54 -30.35 -10.02
C ALA A 18 37.34 -29.56 -8.70
N CYS A 19 36.19 -29.62 -8.04
CA CYS A 19 35.81 -30.66 -7.07
C CYS A 19 34.28 -30.83 -7.07
N ALA A 20 33.76 -32.01 -7.41
CA ALA A 20 33.52 -33.15 -6.53
C ALA A 20 32.24 -33.01 -5.67
N GLY A 21 31.15 -33.63 -6.15
CA GLY A 21 29.88 -33.79 -5.44
C GLY A 21 28.87 -34.60 -6.28
N LYS A 22 29.02 -35.92 -6.25
CA LYS A 22 28.33 -36.95 -7.04
C LYS A 22 26.79 -36.93 -6.85
N SER A 23 26.03 -37.04 -7.93
CA SER A 23 25.42 -38.31 -8.35
C SER A 23 24.43 -38.12 -9.51
N THR A 24 24.68 -38.91 -10.54
CA THR A 24 23.93 -39.18 -11.77
C THR A 24 22.49 -39.61 -11.49
N ASN A 25 21.52 -39.11 -12.27
CA ASN A 25 20.59 -40.04 -12.90
C ASN A 25 20.02 -39.46 -14.21
N THR A 26 20.18 -40.27 -15.25
CA THR A 26 19.65 -40.14 -16.60
C THR A 26 18.14 -40.36 -16.54
N GLN A 27 17.33 -39.43 -17.06
CA GLN A 27 15.96 -39.72 -17.51
C GLN A 27 15.78 -38.98 -18.84
N THR A 28 15.93 -39.67 -19.98
CA THR A 28 14.78 -40.20 -20.75
C THR A 28 13.59 -39.24 -20.74
N VAL A 29 13.39 -38.59 -21.87
CA VAL A 29 12.26 -37.71 -22.14
C VAL A 29 11.01 -38.58 -22.22
N GLU A 30 10.37 -38.81 -21.08
CA GLU A 30 8.98 -39.28 -21.01
C GLU A 30 8.11 -38.09 -20.60
N GLN A 31 7.13 -37.80 -21.46
CA GLN A 31 6.19 -36.69 -21.33
C GLN A 31 5.34 -36.85 -20.06
N ASN A 32 5.42 -35.87 -19.15
CA ASN A 32 4.57 -35.73 -17.96
C ASN A 32 3.70 -34.46 -18.10
N PRO A 33 2.35 -34.51 -17.96
CA PRO A 33 1.44 -33.44 -18.39
C PRO A 33 1.27 -32.30 -17.36
N ASN A 34 2.37 -31.65 -16.94
CA ASN A 34 2.32 -30.47 -16.08
C ASN A 34 3.28 -29.38 -16.56
N ALA A 35 2.94 -28.80 -17.71
CA ALA A 35 3.56 -27.56 -18.17
C ALA A 35 2.96 -26.38 -17.41
N ASN A 36 3.60 -25.97 -16.31
CA ASN A 36 3.56 -24.58 -15.88
C ASN A 36 4.84 -24.20 -15.14
N ALA A 37 5.97 -24.31 -15.83
CA ALA A 37 7.18 -23.58 -15.48
C ALA A 37 7.00 -22.13 -15.96
N ALA A 38 6.16 -21.37 -15.26
CA ALA A 38 6.13 -19.92 -15.39
C ALA A 38 7.44 -19.38 -14.83
N ALA A 39 8.20 -18.71 -15.69
CA ALA A 39 9.40 -17.99 -15.34
C ALA A 39 9.17 -17.15 -14.08
N ALA A 40 9.93 -17.43 -13.02
CA ALA A 40 10.04 -16.55 -11.88
C ALA A 40 10.80 -15.29 -12.33
N GLN A 41 10.08 -14.33 -12.91
CA GLN A 41 10.57 -12.98 -13.11
C GLN A 41 10.96 -12.41 -11.74
N PRO A 42 12.13 -11.75 -11.59
CA PRO A 42 12.45 -11.07 -10.35
C PRO A 42 11.36 -10.02 -10.09
N ALA A 43 10.56 -10.23 -9.05
CA ALA A 43 9.56 -9.26 -8.63
C ALA A 43 10.31 -7.98 -8.22
N VAL A 44 10.24 -6.95 -9.05
CA VAL A 44 10.73 -5.61 -8.72
C VAL A 44 9.96 -5.17 -7.48
N GLN A 45 10.61 -5.21 -6.31
CA GLN A 45 9.99 -4.82 -5.06
C GLN A 45 9.71 -3.32 -5.12
N GLN A 46 8.43 -2.97 -5.24
CA GLN A 46 8.02 -1.57 -5.19
C GLN A 46 8.30 -1.01 -3.79
N PRO A 47 8.83 0.22 -3.69
CA PRO A 47 8.99 0.86 -2.41
C PRO A 47 7.62 1.04 -1.75
N MET A 48 7.60 0.93 -0.42
CA MET A 48 6.37 0.97 0.34
C MET A 48 6.53 1.75 1.63
N VAL A 49 5.44 2.38 2.06
CA VAL A 49 5.30 2.93 3.40
C VAL A 49 4.64 1.90 4.28
N SER A 50 5.19 1.61 5.45
CA SER A 50 4.69 0.59 6.37
C SER A 50 4.58 1.11 7.80
N GLY A 51 3.83 0.39 8.63
CA GLY A 51 3.71 0.73 10.04
C GLY A 51 2.54 0.04 10.70
N SER A 52 2.19 0.53 11.88
CA SER A 52 1.10 0.01 12.70
C SER A 52 0.07 1.11 12.98
N VAL A 53 -1.20 0.73 12.95
CA VAL A 53 -2.30 1.59 13.34
C VAL A 53 -2.79 1.20 14.73
N TRP A 54 -2.71 2.14 15.66
CA TRP A 54 -3.15 2.05 17.04
C TRP A 54 -4.47 2.80 17.24
N ILE A 55 -5.24 2.42 18.26
CA ILE A 55 -6.45 3.15 18.69
C ILE A 55 -6.20 3.60 20.12
N ARG A 56 -6.35 4.91 20.38
CA ARG A 56 -6.07 5.50 21.70
C ARG A 56 -7.01 4.95 22.79
N GLN A 57 -8.25 4.65 22.44
CA GLN A 57 -9.25 4.16 23.38
C GLN A 57 -9.29 2.63 23.42
N LYS A 58 -9.52 2.07 24.61
CA LYS A 58 -9.81 0.65 24.79
C LYS A 58 -11.28 0.37 24.46
N VAL A 59 -11.57 0.21 23.17
CA VAL A 59 -12.92 -0.03 22.65
C VAL A 59 -12.88 -1.15 21.63
N ALA A 60 -13.88 -2.02 21.66
CA ALA A 60 -14.00 -3.09 20.69
C ALA A 60 -14.48 -2.53 19.35
N LEU A 61 -13.73 -2.78 18.28
CA LEU A 61 -14.21 -2.50 16.94
C LEU A 61 -15.36 -3.44 16.55
N PRO A 62 -16.40 -2.91 15.88
CA PRO A 62 -17.43 -3.74 15.27
C PRO A 62 -16.84 -4.71 14.23
N PRO A 63 -17.48 -5.88 14.01
CA PRO A 63 -17.00 -6.88 13.06
C PRO A 63 -17.06 -6.41 11.59
N ASP A 64 -17.96 -5.49 11.29
CA ASP A 64 -18.19 -4.88 9.98
C ASP A 64 -17.37 -3.59 9.76
N ALA A 65 -16.47 -3.24 10.68
CA ALA A 65 -15.62 -2.06 10.53
C ALA A 65 -14.54 -2.25 9.45
N VAL A 66 -14.24 -1.16 8.73
CA VAL A 66 -13.25 -1.11 7.65
C VAL A 66 -12.21 -0.06 8.00
N LEU A 67 -10.96 -0.51 8.18
CA LEU A 67 -9.79 0.34 8.29
C LEU A 67 -9.31 0.72 6.89
N THR A 68 -9.27 2.02 6.61
CA THR A 68 -8.73 2.58 5.37
C THR A 68 -7.50 3.39 5.70
N VAL A 69 -6.34 2.99 5.19
CA VAL A 69 -5.08 3.74 5.30
C VAL A 69 -4.80 4.39 3.95
N THR A 70 -4.51 5.70 3.97
CA THR A 70 -4.37 6.53 2.77
C THR A 70 -3.05 7.27 2.82
N LEU A 71 -2.26 7.12 1.76
CA LEU A 71 -1.09 7.91 1.44
C LEU A 71 -1.50 8.98 0.43
N SER A 72 -1.26 10.24 0.76
CA SER A 72 -1.71 11.38 -0.05
C SER A 72 -0.63 12.44 -0.21
N ASP A 73 -0.67 13.16 -1.32
CA ASP A 73 0.15 14.33 -1.59
C ASP A 73 -0.67 15.60 -1.29
N ALA A 74 -0.23 16.36 -0.30
CA ALA A 74 -0.84 17.61 0.16
C ALA A 74 0.10 18.81 -0.09
N SER A 75 0.85 18.79 -1.20
CA SER A 75 1.78 19.88 -1.58
C SER A 75 1.06 21.15 -2.03
N LEU A 76 -0.16 21.01 -2.53
CA LEU A 76 -1.00 22.14 -2.93
C LEU A 76 -1.84 22.56 -1.73
N ALA A 77 -1.63 23.79 -1.25
CA ALA A 77 -2.31 24.30 -0.06
C ALA A 77 -3.83 24.49 -0.26
N ASP A 78 -4.24 24.86 -1.48
CA ASP A 78 -5.62 25.25 -1.80
C ASP A 78 -6.38 24.19 -2.63
N ALA A 79 -5.83 22.97 -2.70
CA ALA A 79 -6.45 21.87 -3.44
C ALA A 79 -6.62 20.64 -2.54
N PRO A 80 -7.63 19.79 -2.83
CA PRO A 80 -7.74 18.49 -2.17
C PRO A 80 -6.46 17.67 -2.36
N SER A 81 -6.03 16.97 -1.30
CA SER A 81 -4.85 16.11 -1.37
C SER A 81 -5.05 15.00 -2.40
N ARG A 82 -4.05 14.80 -3.28
CA ARG A 82 -4.07 13.72 -4.28
C ARG A 82 -3.76 12.40 -3.60
N VAL A 83 -4.61 11.39 -3.75
CA VAL A 83 -4.33 10.04 -3.21
C VAL A 83 -3.29 9.35 -4.09
N LEU A 84 -2.19 8.91 -3.47
CA LEU A 84 -1.10 8.18 -4.12
C LEU A 84 -1.28 6.67 -3.97
N SER A 85 -1.73 6.24 -2.80
CA SER A 85 -1.96 4.83 -2.48
C SER A 85 -2.98 4.72 -1.37
N GLN A 86 -3.87 3.74 -1.45
CA GLN A 86 -4.88 3.50 -0.44
C GLN A 86 -5.08 2.01 -0.25
N LYS A 87 -5.29 1.61 1.00
CA LYS A 87 -5.61 0.23 1.36
C LYS A 87 -6.75 0.19 2.34
N ALA A 88 -7.81 -0.51 1.97
CA ALA A 88 -8.94 -0.80 2.83
C ALA A 88 -8.89 -2.27 3.30
N VAL A 89 -9.06 -2.50 4.59
CA VAL A 89 -9.04 -3.83 5.22
C VAL A 89 -10.19 -3.92 6.21
N ARG A 90 -10.99 -4.99 6.12
CA ARG A 90 -12.01 -5.29 7.13
C ARG A 90 -11.32 -5.71 8.42
N THR A 91 -11.73 -5.12 9.54
CA THR A 91 -11.12 -5.43 10.84
C THR A 91 -11.63 -6.76 11.38
N GLU A 92 -12.83 -7.21 11.00
CA GLU A 92 -13.40 -8.51 11.39
C GLU A 92 -13.45 -8.69 12.92
N GLY A 93 -13.58 -7.60 13.67
CA GLY A 93 -13.57 -7.60 15.13
C GLY A 93 -12.18 -7.78 15.77
N LYS A 94 -11.12 -7.90 14.96
CA LYS A 94 -9.73 -7.85 15.43
C LYS A 94 -9.48 -6.50 16.11
N GLN A 95 -8.58 -6.53 17.08
CA GLN A 95 -8.18 -5.35 17.83
C GLN A 95 -6.87 -4.80 17.31
N ALA A 96 -6.63 -3.51 17.55
CA ALA A 96 -5.35 -2.88 17.27
C ALA A 96 -4.21 -3.55 18.06
N PRO A 97 -2.96 -3.55 17.56
CA PRO A 97 -2.48 -2.83 16.38
C PRO A 97 -2.78 -3.52 15.04
N PHE A 98 -3.03 -2.71 14.00
CA PHE A 98 -3.17 -3.20 12.62
C PHE A 98 -1.94 -2.83 11.79
N SER A 99 -1.22 -3.83 11.30
CA SER A 99 -0.09 -3.59 10.40
C SER A 99 -0.58 -3.25 8.99
N PHE A 100 0.09 -2.28 8.36
CA PHE A 100 -0.17 -1.93 6.96
C PHE A 100 1.12 -1.81 6.17
N ALA A 101 0.97 -1.94 4.85
CA ALA A 101 1.98 -1.67 3.85
C ALA A 101 1.27 -1.05 2.63
N LEU A 102 1.73 0.12 2.22
CA LEU A 102 1.22 0.91 1.12
C LEU A 102 2.33 1.05 0.07
N PRO A 103 2.30 0.25 -1.01
CA PRO A 103 3.22 0.44 -2.11
C PRO A 103 2.92 1.77 -2.81
N TYR A 104 3.96 2.42 -3.32
CA TYR A 104 3.84 3.63 -4.12
C TYR A 104 4.86 3.62 -5.25
N ASN A 105 4.59 4.42 -6.28
CA ASN A 105 5.52 4.65 -7.37
C ASN A 105 6.38 5.90 -7.07
N PRO A 106 7.71 5.79 -6.99
CA PRO A 106 8.59 6.94 -6.75
C PRO A 106 8.44 8.05 -7.78
N ALA A 107 8.08 7.73 -9.02
CA ALA A 107 7.90 8.72 -10.08
C ALA A 107 6.68 9.64 -9.84
N ASP A 108 5.74 9.24 -8.99
CA ASP A 108 4.60 10.06 -8.59
C ASP A 108 4.94 11.06 -7.47
N ILE A 109 6.13 10.95 -6.85
CA ILE A 109 6.55 11.80 -5.73
C ILE A 109 7.41 12.95 -6.25
N GLN A 110 6.91 14.18 -6.13
CA GLN A 110 7.73 15.36 -6.45
C GLN A 110 8.81 15.58 -5.36
N PRO A 111 9.99 16.12 -5.69
CA PRO A 111 11.10 16.26 -4.74
C PRO A 111 10.77 17.05 -3.46
N ASN A 112 9.88 18.04 -3.55
CA ASN A 112 9.44 18.87 -2.43
C ASN A 112 8.00 18.57 -2.00
N ALA A 113 7.48 17.39 -2.36
CA ALA A 113 6.09 17.07 -2.07
C ALA A 113 5.86 16.82 -0.58
N ARG A 114 4.76 17.35 -0.05
CA ARG A 114 4.29 17.05 1.31
C ARG A 114 3.43 15.79 1.30
N ILE A 115 4.07 14.65 1.50
CA ILE A 115 3.38 13.36 1.54
C ILE A 115 2.87 13.07 2.95
N LEU A 116 1.55 12.93 3.07
CA LEU A 116 0.85 12.68 4.31
C LEU A 116 0.27 11.27 4.36
N LEU A 117 0.45 10.63 5.51
CA LEU A 117 -0.15 9.36 5.86
C LEU A 117 -1.32 9.59 6.84
N SER A 118 -2.46 8.99 6.54
CA SER A 118 -3.68 9.05 7.36
C SER A 118 -4.39 7.69 7.38
N ALA A 119 -5.21 7.48 8.40
CA ALA A 119 -6.08 6.33 8.50
C ALA A 119 -7.45 6.73 9.06
N ALA A 120 -8.46 5.97 8.66
CA ALA A 120 -9.82 6.11 9.11
C ALA A 120 -10.44 4.72 9.31
N ILE A 121 -11.26 4.56 10.34
CA ILE A 121 -12.11 3.38 10.51
C ILE A 121 -13.54 3.80 10.29
N THR A 122 -14.21 3.13 9.37
CA THR A 122 -15.62 3.36 9.04
C THR A 122 -16.44 2.12 9.30
N GLN A 123 -17.73 2.29 9.56
CA GLN A 123 -18.71 1.22 9.69
C GLN A 123 -19.97 1.65 8.95
N ASN A 124 -20.39 0.89 7.95
CA ASN A 124 -21.57 1.21 7.11
C ASN A 124 -21.55 2.66 6.57
N GLY A 125 -20.37 3.15 6.18
CA GLY A 125 -20.18 4.52 5.70
C GLY A 125 -20.07 5.60 6.80
N LYS A 126 -20.31 5.25 8.07
CA LYS A 126 -20.12 6.16 9.21
C LYS A 126 -18.67 6.13 9.68
N LEU A 127 -18.04 7.29 9.77
CA LEU A 127 -16.69 7.44 10.33
C LEU A 127 -16.74 7.24 11.86
N LEU A 128 -15.98 6.26 12.35
CA LEU A 128 -15.88 5.94 13.78
C LEU A 128 -14.60 6.50 14.39
N PHE A 129 -13.47 6.26 13.73
CA PHE A 129 -12.16 6.73 14.16
C PHE A 129 -11.40 7.36 13.02
N ILE A 130 -10.56 8.35 13.33
CA ILE A 130 -9.67 9.01 12.38
C ILE A 130 -8.32 9.26 13.02
N THR A 131 -7.27 9.35 12.20
CA THR A 131 -5.92 9.70 12.67
C THR A 131 -5.94 11.04 13.41
N ASP A 132 -5.32 11.07 14.59
CA ASP A 132 -5.21 12.27 15.43
C ASP A 132 -4.33 13.35 14.77
N THR A 133 -3.15 12.94 14.29
CA THR A 133 -2.17 13.81 13.66
C THR A 133 -1.67 13.18 12.37
N PHE A 134 -1.80 13.89 11.25
CA PHE A 134 -1.21 13.47 9.97
C PHE A 134 0.30 13.28 10.11
N GLN A 135 0.81 12.16 9.62
CA GLN A 135 2.25 11.88 9.64
C GLN A 135 2.87 12.22 8.29
N SER A 136 3.96 12.96 8.30
CA SER A 136 4.74 13.24 7.09
C SER A 136 5.70 12.09 6.81
N VAL A 137 5.72 11.59 5.58
CA VAL A 137 6.52 10.43 5.16
C VAL A 137 7.29 10.73 3.88
N ILE A 138 8.26 9.86 3.53
CA ILE A 138 9.06 9.93 2.29
C ILE A 138 10.00 11.16 2.22
N ASN A 139 9.52 12.33 1.79
CA ASN A 139 10.38 13.51 1.56
C ASN A 139 10.75 14.23 2.85
N HIS A 140 9.83 14.26 3.81
CA HIS A 140 9.99 14.94 5.10
C HIS A 140 9.90 13.95 6.28
N GLY A 141 10.16 12.66 6.01
CA GLY A 141 10.06 11.59 7.00
C GLY A 141 10.62 10.27 6.47
N GLY A 142 10.39 9.18 7.20
CA GLY A 142 10.79 7.84 6.77
C GLY A 142 9.73 7.13 5.91
N THR A 143 10.02 5.88 5.55
CA THR A 143 9.06 4.93 4.97
C THR A 143 8.37 4.05 6.03
N LYS A 144 8.64 4.31 7.31
CA LYS A 144 8.00 3.65 8.45
C LYS A 144 7.38 4.69 9.36
N ALA A 145 6.09 4.57 9.61
CA ALA A 145 5.36 5.48 10.49
C ALA A 145 4.15 4.79 11.13
N ASP A 146 4.00 4.97 12.43
CA ASP A 146 2.83 4.48 13.16
C ASP A 146 1.76 5.57 13.23
N LEU A 147 0.50 5.15 13.23
CA LEU A 147 -0.65 6.02 13.32
C LEU A 147 -1.39 5.75 14.63
N THR A 148 -1.88 6.81 15.28
CA THR A 148 -2.84 6.70 16.38
C THR A 148 -4.17 7.28 15.93
N LEU A 149 -5.22 6.47 16.07
CA LEU A 149 -6.60 6.82 15.79
C LEU A 149 -7.30 7.28 17.07
N VAL A 150 -8.15 8.29 16.91
CA VAL A 150 -9.04 8.84 17.94
C VAL A 150 -10.49 8.78 17.45
N PRO A 151 -11.47 8.68 18.35
CA PRO A 151 -12.88 8.69 17.97
C PRO A 151 -13.24 10.03 17.36
N VAL A 152 -14.15 10.01 16.38
CA VAL A 152 -14.71 11.26 15.85
C VAL A 152 -15.72 11.81 16.84
N GLN A 153 -15.50 13.02 17.34
CA GLN A 153 -16.52 13.76 18.06
C GLN A 153 -17.50 14.34 17.03
N GLN A 154 -18.68 13.75 16.91
CA GLN A 154 -19.74 14.30 16.09
C GLN A 154 -20.36 15.49 16.82
N THR A 155 -19.73 16.66 16.75
CA THR A 155 -20.38 17.90 17.16
C THR A 155 -21.43 18.22 16.10
N ALA A 156 -22.71 17.95 16.39
CA ALA A 156 -23.80 18.43 15.56
C ALA A 156 -23.70 19.97 15.52
N ILE A 157 -23.52 20.55 14.34
CA ILE A 157 -23.67 21.99 14.17
C ILE A 157 -25.16 22.28 14.39
N PRO A 158 -25.55 23.02 15.44
CA PRO A 158 -26.93 23.43 15.57
C PRO A 158 -27.25 24.35 14.39
N VAL A 159 -28.02 23.84 13.44
CA VAL A 159 -28.68 24.67 12.43
C VAL A 159 -29.67 25.53 13.21
N GLN A 160 -29.31 26.78 13.46
CA GLN A 160 -30.22 27.76 14.05
C GLN A 160 -31.45 27.81 13.15
N ALA A 161 -32.59 27.35 13.68
CA ALA A 161 -33.87 27.50 12.99
C ALA A 161 -34.07 29.00 12.72
N PRO A 162 -34.53 29.39 11.51
CA PRO A 162 -34.86 30.78 11.24
C PRO A 162 -35.88 31.22 12.29
N THR A 163 -35.50 32.19 13.10
CA THR A 163 -36.39 32.77 14.10
C THR A 163 -37.52 33.43 13.33
N ASP A 164 -38.71 32.86 13.43
CA ASP A 164 -39.93 33.39 12.82
C ASP A 164 -40.08 34.84 13.28
N ALA A 165 -39.93 35.77 12.34
CA ALA A 165 -40.00 37.19 12.62
C ALA A 165 -41.42 37.52 13.07
N ALA A 166 -41.56 37.98 14.30
CA ALA A 166 -42.82 38.41 14.88
C ALA A 166 -43.58 39.38 13.96
N PRO A 167 -44.93 39.29 13.88
CA PRO A 167 -45.71 40.17 13.03
C PRO A 167 -45.57 41.62 13.51
N VAL A 168 -45.10 42.48 12.61
CA VAL A 168 -45.05 43.94 12.81
C VAL A 168 -46.49 44.46 12.90
N GLN A 169 -46.90 44.86 14.10
CA GLN A 169 -48.17 45.56 14.32
C GLN A 169 -47.95 47.05 14.03
N VAL A 170 -48.62 47.55 12.99
CA VAL A 170 -48.60 48.96 12.57
C VAL A 170 -49.72 49.71 13.29
N PRO A 171 -49.48 50.93 13.84
CA PRO A 171 -50.51 51.76 14.48
C PRO A 171 -51.49 52.40 13.49
#